data_AF-A0A7W0K2X6-F1
#
_entry.id   AF-A0A7W0K2X6-F1
#
_cell.length_a   1.000
_cell.length_b   1.000
_cell.length_c   1.000
_cell.angle_alpha   90.00
_cell.angle_beta   90.00
_cell.angle_gamma   90.00
#
_symmetry.space_group_name_H-M   'P 1'
#
loop_
_entity.id
_entity.type
_entity.pdbx_description
1 polymer ?
#
loop_
_entity_poly.entity_id
_entity_poly.type
_entity_poly.pdbx_seq_one_letter_code
_entity_poly.pdbx_strand_id
1 'polypeptide(L)'
;MDDPQVIDAFLDEGSAAVDDVAAALADCRFESRAFGEIDPAGCASLLPTLVLVDATGAAGVAFLGDLDLDPDHVAGAPIVALTTDGEVRAGVDATVDVTAPAEAWVRMVQDLLR
;
A
#
# COMPACT_ATOMS: atom_id res chain seq x y z
N MET A 1 10.69 23.03 5.07
CA MET A 1 11.37 21.74 5.26
C MET A 1 10.27 20.74 4.97
N ASP A 2 10.31 20.07 3.83
CA ASP A 2 9.35 19.00 3.53
C ASP A 2 9.60 17.89 4.55
N ASP A 3 8.57 17.54 5.33
CA ASP A 3 8.60 16.36 6.18
C ASP A 3 8.75 15.12 5.27
N PRO A 4 9.59 14.14 5.64
CA PRO A 4 9.74 12.94 4.84
C PRO A 4 8.40 12.21 4.76
N GLN A 5 7.94 11.94 3.54
CA GLN A 5 6.73 11.17 3.29
C GLN A 5 6.95 9.73 3.75
N VAL A 6 6.01 9.21 4.52
CA VAL A 6 6.05 7.83 5.04
C VAL A 6 5.18 6.96 4.16
N ILE A 7 5.68 5.78 3.81
CA ILE A 7 4.95 4.77 3.08
C ILE A 7 4.90 3.53 3.95
N ASP A 8 3.70 3.14 4.36
CA ASP A 8 3.46 1.90 5.08
C ASP A 8 3.01 0.84 4.07
N ALA A 9 3.77 -0.24 4.01
CA ALA A 9 3.51 -1.34 3.10
C ALA A 9 3.12 -2.60 3.88
N PHE A 10 1.93 -3.10 3.58
CA PHE A 10 1.34 -4.30 4.13
C PHE A 10 1.47 -5.40 3.09
N LEU A 11 2.52 -6.20 3.25
CA LEU A 11 2.97 -7.17 2.25
C LEU A 11 3.13 -8.53 2.93
N ASP A 12 2.99 -9.61 2.16
CA ASP A 12 3.29 -10.96 2.67
C ASP A 12 4.81 -11.08 2.95
N GLU A 13 5.21 -11.88 3.94
CA GLU A 13 6.63 -12.04 4.28
C GLU A 13 7.42 -12.55 3.07
N GLY A 14 8.40 -11.76 2.60
CA GLY A 14 9.25 -12.12 1.47
C GLY A 14 8.69 -11.80 0.09
N SER A 15 7.70 -10.91 -0.01
CA SER A 15 7.22 -10.42 -1.31
C SER A 15 8.31 -9.61 -2.03
N ALA A 16 8.71 -10.05 -3.23
CA ALA A 16 9.68 -9.34 -4.09
C ALA A 16 9.22 -7.92 -4.46
N ALA A 17 7.91 -7.69 -4.42
CA ALA A 17 7.34 -6.36 -4.63
C ALA A 17 7.78 -5.36 -3.54
N VAL A 18 8.11 -5.80 -2.33
CA VAL A 18 8.62 -4.93 -1.25
C VAL A 18 9.92 -4.25 -1.68
N ASP A 19 10.87 -5.04 -2.15
CA ASP A 19 12.22 -4.59 -2.50
C ASP A 19 12.19 -3.71 -3.74
N ASP A 20 11.41 -4.10 -4.74
CA ASP A 20 11.24 -3.32 -5.98
C ASP A 20 10.58 -1.96 -5.68
N VAL A 21 9.60 -1.93 -4.77
CA VAL A 21 8.91 -0.69 -4.42
C VAL A 21 9.81 0.23 -3.60
N ALA A 22 10.48 -0.30 -2.57
CA ALA A 22 11.40 0.45 -1.73
C ALA A 22 12.59 0.99 -2.53
N ALA A 23 13.11 0.22 -3.49
CA ALA A 23 14.18 0.66 -4.38
C ALA A 23 13.73 1.81 -5.31
N ALA A 24 12.49 1.75 -5.79
CA ALA A 24 11.94 2.76 -6.69
C ALA A 24 11.54 4.07 -5.96
N LEU A 25 11.32 4.00 -4.65
CA LEU A 25 10.93 5.12 -3.79
C LEU A 25 11.98 5.40 -2.70
N ALA A 26 13.25 5.41 -3.08
CA ALA A 26 14.38 5.55 -2.16
C ALA A 26 14.41 6.86 -1.33
N ASP A 27 13.68 7.90 -1.77
CA ASP A 27 13.54 9.17 -1.05
C ASP A 27 12.44 9.14 0.04
N CYS A 28 11.63 8.07 0.09
CA CYS A 28 10.55 7.91 1.06
C CYS A 28 10.98 7.06 2.26
N ARG A 29 10.40 7.32 3.44
CA ARG A 29 10.57 6.42 4.58
C ARG A 29 9.63 5.23 4.40
N PHE A 30 10.19 4.04 4.22
CA PHE A 30 9.45 2.81 4.02
C PHE A 30 9.34 2.00 5.33
N GLU A 31 8.12 1.66 5.73
CA GLU A 31 7.86 0.68 6.80
C GLU A 31 7.08 -0.48 6.22
N SER A 32 7.63 -1.69 6.27
CA SER A 32 6.95 -2.92 5.85
C SER A 32 6.50 -3.73 7.05
N ARG A 33 5.26 -4.23 7.05
CA ARG A 33 4.73 -5.11 8.10
C ARG A 33 3.98 -6.29 7.49
N ALA A 34 4.06 -7.45 8.14
CA ALA A 34 3.29 -8.62 7.72
C ALA A 34 1.81 -8.42 8.09
N PHE A 35 0.89 -8.96 7.28
CA PHE A 35 -0.56 -8.81 7.50
C PHE A 35 -1.03 -9.20 8.91
N GLY A 36 -0.46 -10.25 9.49
CA GLY A 36 -0.80 -10.73 10.83
C GLY A 36 -0.32 -9.83 11.98
N GLU A 37 0.52 -8.83 11.70
CA GLU A 37 1.09 -7.90 12.69
C GLU A 37 0.41 -6.52 12.66
N ILE A 38 -0.52 -6.30 11.72
CA ILE A 38 -1.23 -5.04 11.56
C ILE A 38 -2.45 -5.07 12.48
N ASP A 39 -2.48 -4.15 13.44
CA ASP A 39 -3.73 -3.78 14.09
C ASP A 39 -4.49 -2.84 13.14
N PRO A 40 -5.68 -3.22 12.63
CA PRO A 40 -6.47 -2.39 11.73
C PRO A 40 -6.80 -1.01 12.32
N ALA A 41 -6.94 -0.92 13.65
CA ALA A 41 -7.19 0.35 14.35
C ALA A 41 -5.94 1.25 14.43
N GLY A 42 -4.74 0.70 14.20
CA GLY A 42 -3.47 1.43 14.21
C GLY A 42 -3.21 2.23 12.93
N CYS A 43 -3.87 1.88 11.82
CA CYS A 43 -3.71 2.54 10.52
C CYS A 43 -4.23 3.99 10.52
N ALA A 44 -5.24 4.31 11.33
CA ALA A 44 -5.86 5.64 11.40
C ALA A 44 -4.97 6.73 12.03
N SER A 45 -3.86 6.35 12.70
CA SER A 45 -2.93 7.30 13.33
C SER A 45 -1.82 7.79 12.38
N LEU A 46 -1.81 7.33 11.12
CA LEU A 46 -0.71 7.51 10.19
C LEU A 46 -0.95 8.76 9.30
N LEU A 47 -0.30 9.88 9.64
CA LEU A 47 -0.26 11.12 8.85
C LEU A 47 0.95 11.09 7.89
N PRO A 48 0.88 11.85 6.78
CA PRO A 48 0.35 11.35 5.51
C PRO A 48 1.09 10.08 5.08
N THR A 49 0.39 8.97 5.17
CA THR A 49 0.93 7.66 4.83
C THR A 49 0.23 7.15 3.57
N LEU A 50 0.99 6.69 2.59
CA LEU A 50 0.45 5.80 1.55
C LEU A 50 0.43 4.39 2.11
N VAL A 51 -0.69 3.70 1.95
CA VAL A 51 -0.85 2.29 2.30
C VAL A 51 -0.74 1.44 1.05
N LEU A 52 0.25 0.56 0.99
CA LEU A 52 0.37 -0.45 -0.07
C LEU A 52 -0.08 -1.81 0.46
N VAL A 53 -0.92 -2.52 -0.28
CA VAL A 53 -1.42 -3.84 0.12
C VAL A 53 -1.05 -4.88 -0.94
N ASP A 54 -0.28 -5.91 -0.57
CA ASP A 54 -0.01 -7.06 -1.43
C ASP A 54 -1.27 -7.90 -1.57
N ALA A 55 -1.97 -7.67 -2.65
CA ALA A 55 -3.25 -8.27 -2.95
C ALA A 55 -3.11 -9.36 -4.04
N THR A 56 -1.90 -9.86 -4.27
CA THR A 56 -1.65 -10.99 -5.19
C THR A 56 -2.10 -12.33 -4.61
N GLY A 57 -2.13 -12.44 -3.27
CA GLY A 57 -2.60 -13.59 -2.52
C GLY A 57 -3.95 -13.37 -1.83
N ALA A 58 -4.56 -14.46 -1.35
CA ALA A 58 -5.88 -14.41 -0.70
C ALA A 58 -5.89 -13.61 0.61
N ALA A 59 -4.76 -13.52 1.33
CA ALA A 59 -4.65 -12.77 2.57
C ALA A 59 -4.84 -11.26 2.35
N GLY A 60 -4.16 -10.69 1.35
CA GLY A 60 -4.33 -9.28 1.02
C GLY A 60 -5.70 -8.96 0.41
N VAL A 61 -6.28 -9.88 -0.38
CA VAL A 61 -7.68 -9.75 -0.84
C VAL A 61 -8.63 -9.64 0.35
N ALA A 62 -8.48 -10.50 1.35
CA ALA A 62 -9.30 -10.48 2.56
C ALA A 62 -9.10 -9.20 3.37
N PHE A 63 -7.86 -8.76 3.54
CA PHE A 63 -7.54 -7.50 4.24
C PHE A 63 -8.20 -6.28 3.57
N LEU A 64 -8.15 -6.19 2.24
CA LEU A 64 -8.85 -5.12 1.51
C LEU A 64 -10.37 -5.18 1.70
N GLY A 65 -10.94 -6.39 1.75
CA GLY A 65 -12.35 -6.58 2.06
C GLY A 65 -12.72 -6.09 3.46
N ASP A 66 -11.86 -6.34 4.45
CA ASP A 66 -12.05 -5.87 5.83
C ASP A 66 -11.93 -4.33 5.93
N LEU A 67 -11.06 -3.71 5.12
CA LEU A 67 -10.94 -2.24 5.02
C LEU A 67 -12.17 -1.59 4.39
N ASP A 68 -12.76 -2.19 3.35
CA ASP A 68 -13.98 -1.68 2.71
C ASP A 68 -15.19 -1.72 3.66
N LEU A 69 -15.22 -2.69 4.56
CA LEU A 69 -16.30 -2.85 5.56
C LEU A 69 -16.22 -1.84 6.70
N ASP A 70 -15.06 -1.22 6.92
CA ASP A 70 -14.85 -0.24 7.99
C ASP A 70 -13.83 0.84 7.55
N PRO A 71 -14.31 1.87 6.82
CA PRO A 71 -13.46 2.90 6.21
C PRO A 71 -12.81 3.83 7.25
N ASP A 72 -13.22 3.78 8.52
CA ASP A 72 -12.59 4.53 9.61
C ASP A 72 -11.21 3.93 9.98
N HIS A 73 -10.87 2.72 9.51
CA HIS A 73 -9.57 2.08 9.77
C HIS A 73 -8.37 2.82 9.17
N VAL A 74 -8.54 3.51 8.04
CA VAL A 74 -7.43 4.17 7.32
C VAL A 74 -7.78 5.64 7.11
N ALA A 75 -7.97 6.37 8.21
CA ALA A 75 -8.41 7.75 8.20
C ALA A 75 -7.45 8.69 7.43
N GLY A 76 -7.75 8.92 6.14
CA GLY A 76 -7.10 9.95 5.30
C GLY A 76 -5.84 9.52 4.54
N ALA A 77 -5.48 8.24 4.57
CA ALA A 77 -4.33 7.68 3.86
C ALA A 77 -4.77 7.02 2.54
N PRO A 78 -4.17 7.35 1.37
CA PRO A 78 -4.47 6.66 0.13
C PRO A 78 -4.05 5.19 0.18
N ILE A 79 -4.93 4.29 -0.26
CA ILE A 79 -4.72 2.84 -0.29
C ILE A 79 -4.47 2.40 -1.73
N VAL A 80 -3.38 1.66 -1.95
CA VAL A 80 -2.99 1.11 -3.23
C VAL A 80 -2.90 -0.40 -3.14
N ALA A 81 -3.70 -1.10 -3.93
CA ALA A 81 -3.62 -2.56 -4.04
C ALA A 81 -2.60 -2.97 -5.10
N LEU A 82 -1.68 -3.85 -4.71
CA LEU A 82 -0.77 -4.54 -5.60
C LEU A 82 -1.45 -5.83 -6.09
N THR A 83 -1.57 -6.00 -7.40
CA THR A 83 -2.34 -7.08 -8.03
C THR A 83 -1.54 -7.68 -9.19
N THR A 84 -1.92 -8.87 -9.65
CA THR A 84 -1.37 -9.49 -10.87
C THR A 84 -2.34 -9.49 -12.05
N ASP A 85 -3.60 -9.13 -11.81
CA ASP A 85 -4.69 -9.09 -12.79
C ASP A 85 -5.05 -7.64 -13.18
N GLY A 86 -4.55 -6.65 -12.45
CA GLY A 86 -4.87 -5.23 -12.64
C GLY A 86 -6.32 -4.88 -12.26
N GLU A 87 -7.04 -5.77 -11.57
CA GLU A 87 -8.44 -5.53 -11.22
C GLU A 87 -8.56 -4.57 -10.04
N VAL A 88 -9.27 -3.46 -10.25
CA VAL A 88 -9.60 -2.49 -9.19
C VAL A 88 -10.49 -3.16 -8.14
N ARG A 89 -10.06 -3.13 -6.88
CA ARG A 89 -10.80 -3.70 -5.75
C ARG A 89 -11.59 -2.62 -5.02
N ALA A 90 -12.68 -3.00 -4.36
CA ALA A 90 -13.43 -2.07 -3.52
C ALA A 90 -12.55 -1.59 -2.35
N GLY A 91 -12.75 -0.34 -1.90
CA GLY A 91 -12.01 0.23 -0.78
C GLY A 91 -10.59 0.70 -1.07
N VAL A 92 -10.14 0.78 -2.34
CA VAL A 92 -8.79 1.28 -2.69
C VAL A 92 -8.84 2.49 -3.61
N ASP A 93 -7.87 3.40 -3.47
CA ASP A 93 -7.72 4.60 -4.30
C ASP A 93 -7.06 4.30 -5.64
N ALA A 94 -6.16 3.31 -5.68
CA ALA A 94 -5.53 2.86 -6.92
C ALA A 94 -5.13 1.39 -6.89
N THR A 95 -4.81 0.87 -8.07
CA THR A 95 -4.33 -0.50 -8.27
C THR A 95 -3.09 -0.51 -9.13
N VAL A 96 -2.12 -1.31 -8.73
CA VAL A 96 -0.85 -1.51 -9.41
C VAL A 96 -0.75 -2.96 -9.84
N ASP A 97 -0.42 -3.17 -11.10
CA ASP A 97 0.01 -4.48 -11.58
C ASP A 97 1.49 -4.69 -11.21
N VAL A 98 1.77 -5.64 -10.32
CA VAL A 98 3.15 -5.95 -9.89
C VAL A 98 4.00 -6.56 -11.00
N THR A 99 3.38 -7.01 -12.09
CA THR A 99 4.09 -7.48 -13.28
C THR A 99 4.52 -6.32 -14.18
N ALA A 100 3.97 -5.12 -13.97
CA ALA A 100 4.39 -3.91 -14.66
C ALA A 100 5.72 -3.38 -14.10
N PRO A 101 6.56 -2.74 -14.93
CA PRO A 101 7.83 -2.17 -14.47
C PRO A 101 7.61 -1.09 -13.40
N ALA A 102 8.55 -0.98 -12.45
CA ALA A 102 8.46 -0.06 -11.31
C ALA A 102 8.09 1.39 -11.70
N GLU A 103 8.68 1.86 -12.80
CA GLU A 103 8.47 3.20 -13.36
C GLU A 103 6.99 3.49 -13.69
N ALA A 104 6.20 2.46 -14.00
CA ALA A 104 4.79 2.60 -14.37
C ALA A 104 3.90 3.00 -13.20
N TRP A 105 4.26 2.62 -11.97
CA TRP A 105 3.45 2.89 -10.79
C TRP A 105 4.09 3.89 -9.81
N VAL A 106 5.41 4.14 -9.87
CA VAL A 106 6.08 5.20 -9.08
C VAL A 106 5.40 6.56 -9.27
N ARG A 107 5.05 6.90 -10.51
CA ARG A 107 4.39 8.19 -10.80
C ARG A 107 3.00 8.29 -10.18
N MET A 108 2.26 7.18 -10.17
CA MET A 108 0.94 7.11 -9.52
C MET A 108 1.09 7.30 -8.00
N VAL A 109 2.04 6.60 -7.38
CA VAL A 109 2.34 6.74 -5.95
C VAL A 109 2.74 8.18 -5.60
N GLN A 110 3.57 8.81 -6.42
CA GLN A 110 3.96 10.21 -6.22
C GLN A 110 2.77 11.19 -6.33
N ASP A 111 1.83 10.95 -7.25
CA ASP A 111 0.63 11.79 -7.37
C ASP A 111 -0.35 11.58 -6.20
N LEU A 112 -0.38 10.39 -5.57
CA LEU A 112 -1.18 10.12 -4.37
C LEU A 112 -0.59 10.74 -3.09
N LEU A 113 0.73 10.95 -3.06
CA LEU A 113 1.44 11.54 -1.93
C LEU A 113 1.46 13.08 -1.96
N ARG A 114 0.96 13.74 -3.01
CA ARG A 114 0.97 15.21 -3.19
C ARG A 114 -0.21 15.92 -2.56
#